data_AF-A0A8J2SUT6-F1
#
_entry.id   AF-A0A8J2SUT6-F1
#
_cell.length_a   1.000
_cell.length_b   1.000
_cell.length_c   1.000
_cell.angle_alpha   90.00
_cell.angle_beta   90.00
_cell.angle_gamma   90.00
#
_symmetry.space_group_name_H-M   'P 1'
#
loop_
_entity.id
_entity.type
_entity.pdbx_description
1 polymer ?
#
loop_
_entity_poly.entity_id
_entity_poly.type
_entity_poly.pdbx_seq_one_letter_code
_entity_poly.pdbx_strand_id
1 'polypeptide(L)'
;MESLLKGTYTSMEDAYDNERYGHATYDCAVELIENHQQYDKAEPYLWCVLGHCAGCDDGPCPTAVVDLETTAECESAVYNYLGFVNRKKAAPDYDHARTYYDKALELWPGNCGAMSYMTELHLTLNNATAASTTHARLCEECDESFAAPLVASMGACPSPTVTTEVKGQATLAGLSLADAQQNEFVIVAALADLHEVETTAVAVAFSSYTRRRLSGGVVVSYTIAYDDVAPALALDAAMFDQALTDAAAASGVADVFDAVETVAFGGSEAPVAAASESEESGVVSDAAFRPLGRGVLLAAAAAACLL
;
A
#
# COMPACT_ATOMS: atom_id res chain seq x y z
N MET A 1 2.48 41.87 4.17
CA MET A 1 3.05 40.84 3.28
C MET A 1 2.75 41.30 1.88
N GLU A 2 3.77 41.60 1.07
CA GLU A 2 3.53 42.00 -0.32
C GLU A 2 2.97 40.81 -1.11
N SER A 3 2.01 41.06 -1.99
CA SER A 3 1.40 40.02 -2.82
C SER A 3 2.39 39.60 -3.90
N LEU A 4 2.66 38.29 -3.98
CA LEU A 4 3.39 37.69 -5.11
C LEU A 4 2.61 37.67 -6.41
N LEU A 5 1.32 37.95 -6.33
CA LEU A 5 0.41 37.80 -7.45
C LEU A 5 0.45 39.04 -8.34
N LYS A 6 0.27 38.82 -9.63
CA LYS A 6 0.03 39.88 -10.61
C LYS A 6 -1.13 40.75 -10.14
N GLY A 7 -1.10 42.04 -10.50
CA GLY A 7 -2.21 42.96 -10.23
C GLY A 7 -3.54 42.51 -10.86
N THR A 8 -3.49 41.70 -11.91
CA THR A 8 -4.62 41.03 -12.57
C THR A 8 -4.20 39.65 -13.04
N TYR A 9 -4.97 38.62 -12.70
CA TYR A 9 -4.79 37.23 -13.11
C TYR A 9 -6.17 36.56 -13.30
N THR A 10 -6.24 35.47 -14.05
CA THR A 10 -7.52 34.79 -14.35
C THR A 10 -7.71 33.52 -13.54
N SER A 11 -6.64 32.89 -13.07
CA SER A 11 -6.66 31.74 -12.16
C SER A 11 -5.40 31.72 -11.28
N MET A 12 -5.29 30.80 -10.31
CA MET A 12 -4.03 30.62 -9.58
C MET A 12 -2.89 30.12 -10.46
N GLU A 13 -3.21 29.53 -11.61
CA GLU A 13 -2.24 28.96 -12.54
C GLU A 13 -1.40 30.04 -13.25
N ASP A 14 -1.98 31.22 -13.47
CA ASP A 14 -1.33 32.34 -14.17
C ASP A 14 -0.94 33.51 -13.26
N ALA A 15 -1.13 33.37 -11.94
CA ALA A 15 -1.09 34.51 -11.04
C ALA A 15 0.30 34.95 -10.60
N TYR A 16 1.33 34.11 -10.71
CA TYR A 16 2.67 34.48 -10.25
C TYR A 16 3.28 35.64 -11.07
N ASP A 17 3.69 36.72 -10.40
CA ASP A 17 4.32 37.89 -11.03
C ASP A 17 5.84 37.67 -11.22
N ASN A 18 6.19 36.91 -12.26
CA ASN A 18 7.58 36.61 -12.59
C ASN A 18 8.36 37.85 -13.10
N GLU A 19 7.68 38.89 -13.59
CA GLU A 19 8.32 40.14 -14.02
C GLU A 19 8.88 40.90 -12.81
N ARG A 20 8.13 40.90 -11.70
CA ARG A 20 8.53 41.56 -10.46
C ARG A 20 9.45 40.71 -9.58
N TYR A 21 9.18 39.41 -9.46
CA TYR A 21 9.84 38.54 -8.47
C TYR A 21 10.83 37.53 -9.08
N GLY A 22 10.99 37.51 -10.40
CA GLY A 22 11.91 36.60 -11.09
C GLY A 22 11.35 35.19 -11.28
N HIS A 23 12.20 34.25 -11.69
CA HIS A 23 11.76 32.88 -12.04
C HIS A 23 11.43 32.06 -10.79
N ALA A 24 10.24 31.47 -10.77
CA ALA A 24 9.92 30.41 -9.83
C ALA A 24 10.75 29.17 -10.16
N THR A 25 11.29 28.53 -9.12
CA THR A 25 12.02 27.26 -9.24
C THR A 25 11.37 26.22 -8.34
N TYR A 26 11.54 24.95 -8.70
CA TYR A 26 11.06 23.84 -7.88
C TYR A 26 11.70 23.87 -6.48
N ASP A 27 13.01 24.08 -6.40
CA ASP A 27 13.75 24.21 -5.14
C ASP A 27 13.20 25.33 -4.24
N CYS A 28 12.87 26.50 -4.80
CA CYS A 28 12.23 27.56 -4.03
C CYS A 28 10.82 27.18 -3.56
N ALA A 29 10.04 26.46 -4.37
CA ALA A 29 8.73 25.98 -3.94
C ALA A 29 8.87 25.02 -2.74
N VAL A 30 9.83 24.09 -2.79
CA VAL A 30 10.13 23.17 -1.68
C VAL A 30 10.52 23.94 -0.42
N GLU A 31 11.41 24.92 -0.51
CA GLU A 31 11.83 25.75 0.63
C GLU A 31 10.64 26.48 1.29
N LEU A 32 9.75 27.06 0.46
CA LEU A 32 8.54 27.74 0.95
C LEU A 32 7.60 26.78 1.69
N ILE A 33 7.48 25.53 1.22
CA ILE A 33 6.57 24.53 1.75
C ILE A 33 7.12 23.91 3.04
N GLU A 34 8.32 23.35 2.97
CA GLU A 34 8.91 22.48 4.00
C GLU A 34 9.52 23.30 5.14
N ASN A 35 10.20 24.40 4.81
CA ASN A 35 10.97 25.17 5.80
C ASN A 35 10.25 26.43 6.30
N HIS A 36 9.32 26.98 5.51
CA HIS A 36 8.65 28.24 5.84
C HIS A 36 7.14 28.13 6.02
N GLN A 37 6.51 27.02 5.61
CA GLN A 37 5.06 26.81 5.70
C GLN A 37 4.26 27.93 5.01
N GLN A 38 4.82 28.53 3.96
CA GLN A 38 4.19 29.61 3.20
C GLN A 38 3.33 29.03 2.06
N TYR A 39 2.32 28.24 2.40
CA TYR A 39 1.53 27.46 1.43
C TYR A 39 0.76 28.33 0.44
N ASP A 40 0.22 29.46 0.89
CA ASP A 40 -0.44 30.43 0.01
C ASP A 40 0.55 31.08 -0.98
N LYS A 41 1.83 31.21 -0.58
CA LYS A 41 2.91 31.74 -1.43
C LYS A 41 3.40 30.68 -2.43
N ALA A 42 3.43 29.41 -2.02
CA ALA A 42 3.99 28.31 -2.77
C ALA A 42 3.09 27.85 -3.94
N GLU A 43 1.76 27.94 -3.82
CA GLU A 43 0.85 27.53 -4.91
C GLU A 43 1.13 28.21 -6.26
N PRO A 44 1.17 29.55 -6.38
CA PRO A 44 1.44 30.20 -7.66
C PRO A 44 2.86 29.91 -8.17
N TYR A 45 3.83 29.63 -7.28
CA TYR A 45 5.17 29.17 -7.66
C TYR A 45 5.11 27.80 -8.35
N LEU A 46 4.41 26.85 -7.76
CA LEU A 46 4.26 25.48 -8.29
C LEU A 46 3.60 25.48 -9.66
N TRP A 47 2.57 26.30 -9.87
CA TRP A 47 1.95 26.44 -11.19
C TRP A 47 2.91 26.98 -12.26
N CYS A 48 3.77 27.92 -11.91
CA CYS A 48 4.81 28.38 -12.81
C CYS A 48 5.80 27.25 -13.14
N VAL A 49 6.20 26.44 -12.14
CA VAL A 49 7.11 25.31 -12.34
C VAL A 49 6.48 24.23 -13.23
N LEU A 50 5.19 23.94 -13.05
CA LEU A 50 4.48 22.91 -13.82
C LEU A 50 4.59 23.15 -15.34
N GLY A 51 4.43 24.41 -15.78
CA GLY A 51 4.56 24.78 -17.19
C GLY A 51 5.96 24.55 -17.77
N HIS A 52 6.97 24.36 -16.91
CA HIS A 52 8.35 24.07 -17.28
C HIS A 52 8.73 22.59 -17.17
N CYS A 53 7.82 21.71 -16.76
CA CYS A 53 8.05 20.27 -16.84
C CYS A 53 7.99 19.73 -18.28
N ALA A 54 7.34 20.46 -19.20
CA ALA A 54 7.24 20.04 -20.58
C ALA A 54 8.63 19.95 -21.25
N GLY A 55 8.98 18.75 -21.75
CA GLY A 55 10.25 18.51 -22.44
C GLY A 55 11.42 18.12 -21.53
N CYS A 56 11.15 17.73 -20.29
CA CYS A 56 12.15 17.15 -19.39
C CYS A 56 12.82 15.91 -19.99
N ASP A 57 12.10 15.10 -20.78
CA ASP A 57 12.64 13.85 -21.34
C ASP A 57 13.84 14.05 -22.29
N ASP A 58 13.96 15.24 -22.88
CA ASP A 58 15.03 15.60 -23.83
C ASP A 58 15.86 16.80 -23.35
N GLY A 59 15.67 17.27 -22.11
CA GLY A 59 16.12 18.59 -21.68
C GLY A 59 16.30 18.77 -20.17
N PRO A 60 16.71 19.97 -19.73
CA PRO A 60 16.87 20.25 -18.31
C PRO A 60 15.50 20.25 -17.62
N CYS A 61 15.37 19.42 -16.59
CA CYS A 61 14.13 19.33 -15.83
C CYS A 61 14.16 20.19 -14.55
N PRO A 62 13.09 20.94 -14.22
CA PRO A 62 13.04 21.74 -12.98
C PRO A 62 13.28 20.91 -11.71
N THR A 63 12.91 19.63 -11.74
CA THR A 63 13.01 18.68 -10.63
C THR A 63 14.29 17.84 -10.64
N ALA A 64 15.23 18.09 -11.57
CA ALA A 64 16.50 17.35 -11.64
C ALA A 64 17.36 17.53 -10.38
N VAL A 65 17.13 18.59 -9.59
CA VAL A 65 17.77 18.81 -8.29
C VAL A 65 17.42 17.73 -7.24
N VAL A 66 16.38 16.96 -7.50
CA VAL A 66 15.94 15.82 -6.68
C VAL A 66 15.86 14.53 -7.50
N ASP A 67 16.66 14.42 -8.56
CA ASP A 67 16.78 13.22 -9.40
C ASP A 67 15.49 12.77 -10.10
N LEU A 68 14.54 13.70 -10.31
CA LEU A 68 13.33 13.47 -11.11
C LEU A 68 13.50 14.14 -12.46
N GLU A 69 13.77 13.36 -13.49
CA GLU A 69 14.24 13.86 -14.80
C GLU A 69 13.26 13.63 -15.94
N THR A 70 12.21 12.85 -15.75
CA THR A 70 11.18 12.68 -16.79
C THR A 70 10.07 13.73 -16.70
N THR A 71 9.38 13.97 -17.81
CA THR A 71 8.22 14.88 -17.84
C THR A 71 7.14 14.42 -16.84
N ALA A 72 6.88 13.11 -16.80
CA ALA A 72 5.85 12.53 -15.93
C ALA A 72 6.19 12.65 -14.44
N GLU A 73 7.45 12.39 -14.05
CA GLU A 73 7.89 12.55 -12.66
C GLU A 73 7.89 14.01 -12.24
N CYS A 74 8.33 14.93 -13.10
CA CYS A 74 8.29 16.36 -12.81
C CYS A 74 6.86 16.86 -12.58
N GLU A 75 5.94 16.57 -13.51
CA GLU A 75 4.54 16.96 -13.36
C GLU A 75 3.93 16.33 -12.11
N SER A 76 4.18 15.03 -11.88
CA SER A 76 3.70 14.32 -10.70
C SER A 76 4.20 14.94 -9.39
N ALA A 77 5.48 15.30 -9.30
CA ALA A 77 6.07 15.94 -8.14
C ALA A 77 5.47 17.34 -7.88
N VAL A 78 5.24 18.12 -8.92
CA VAL A 78 4.59 19.43 -8.81
C VAL A 78 3.13 19.29 -8.37
N TYR A 79 2.37 18.36 -8.95
CA TYR A 79 0.99 18.08 -8.53
C TYR A 79 0.92 17.57 -7.08
N ASN A 80 1.87 16.73 -6.65
CA ASN A 80 1.95 16.30 -5.26
C ASN A 80 2.04 17.51 -4.30
N TYR A 81 2.93 18.46 -4.58
CA TYR A 81 3.03 19.67 -3.77
C TYR A 81 1.83 20.61 -3.92
N LEU A 82 1.22 20.72 -5.10
CA LEU A 82 -0.05 21.46 -5.27
C LEU A 82 -1.15 20.87 -4.38
N GLY A 83 -1.20 19.55 -4.26
CA GLY A 83 -2.08 18.86 -3.33
C GLY A 83 -1.77 19.20 -1.88
N PHE A 84 -0.49 19.12 -1.51
CA PHE A 84 -0.02 19.44 -0.15
C PHE A 84 -0.35 20.87 0.27
N VAL A 85 -0.05 21.86 -0.57
CA VAL A 85 -0.32 23.26 -0.22
C VAL A 85 -1.82 23.49 -0.08
N ASN A 86 -2.65 22.98 -0.99
CA ASN A 86 -4.11 23.16 -0.91
C ASN A 86 -4.70 22.53 0.36
N ARG A 87 -4.15 21.42 0.85
CA ARG A 87 -4.53 20.82 2.14
C ARG A 87 -4.07 21.63 3.35
N LYS A 88 -2.93 22.33 3.26
CA LYS A 88 -2.25 22.98 4.42
C LYS A 88 -2.46 24.49 4.55
N LYS A 89 -2.97 25.17 3.52
CA LYS A 89 -3.30 26.60 3.56
C LYS A 89 -4.20 26.97 4.74
N ALA A 90 -4.23 28.27 5.07
CA ALA A 90 -5.08 28.79 6.14
C ALA A 90 -6.58 28.48 5.96
N ALA A 91 -7.04 28.45 4.71
CA ALA A 91 -8.33 27.90 4.31
C ALA A 91 -8.08 26.67 3.42
N PRO A 92 -8.07 25.45 3.99
CA PRO A 92 -7.83 24.25 3.22
C PRO A 92 -8.86 24.02 2.11
N ASP A 93 -8.38 23.66 0.93
CA ASP A 93 -9.19 23.20 -0.20
C ASP A 93 -8.91 21.70 -0.43
N TYR A 94 -9.69 20.86 0.24
CA TYR A 94 -9.51 19.41 0.19
C TYR A 94 -9.93 18.78 -1.15
N ASP A 95 -10.81 19.43 -1.89
CA ASP A 95 -11.26 18.94 -3.19
C ASP A 95 -10.15 19.11 -4.22
N HIS A 96 -9.54 20.30 -4.30
CA HIS A 96 -8.36 20.51 -5.12
C HIS A 96 -7.18 19.66 -4.66
N ALA A 97 -6.97 19.52 -3.34
CA ALA A 97 -5.92 18.66 -2.83
C ALA A 97 -6.04 17.22 -3.35
N ARG A 98 -7.25 16.65 -3.28
CA ARG A 98 -7.56 15.33 -3.84
C ARG A 98 -7.29 15.27 -5.34
N THR A 99 -7.82 16.23 -6.11
CA THR A 99 -7.62 16.25 -7.57
C THR A 99 -6.15 16.26 -7.96
N TYR A 100 -5.31 17.01 -7.26
CA TYR A 100 -3.88 17.05 -7.55
C TYR A 100 -3.16 15.76 -7.13
N TYR A 101 -3.50 15.15 -5.98
CA TYR A 101 -2.94 13.85 -5.62
C TYR A 101 -3.33 12.74 -6.61
N ASP A 102 -4.61 12.71 -7.02
CA ASP A 102 -5.09 11.78 -8.04
C ASP A 102 -4.30 11.98 -9.35
N LYS A 103 -4.05 13.24 -9.75
CA LYS A 103 -3.27 13.53 -10.96
C LYS A 103 -1.80 13.11 -10.84
N ALA A 104 -1.18 13.36 -9.68
CA ALA A 104 0.18 12.94 -9.40
C ALA A 104 0.34 11.41 -9.53
N LEU A 105 -0.59 10.66 -8.94
CA LEU A 105 -0.60 9.19 -8.98
C LEU A 105 -1.02 8.61 -10.34
N GLU A 106 -1.78 9.36 -11.15
CA GLU A 106 -2.07 9.00 -12.54
C GLU A 106 -0.79 9.07 -13.40
N LEU A 107 -0.01 10.13 -13.22
CA LEU A 107 1.23 10.38 -13.99
C LEU A 107 2.38 9.47 -13.56
N TRP A 108 2.54 9.28 -12.25
CA TRP A 108 3.55 8.41 -11.66
C TRP A 108 2.94 7.63 -10.51
N PRO A 109 2.50 6.37 -10.76
CA PRO A 109 1.85 5.55 -9.74
C PRO A 109 2.72 5.33 -8.50
N GLY A 110 4.04 5.23 -8.65
CA GLY A 110 5.01 5.04 -7.58
C GLY A 110 5.39 6.31 -6.82
N ASN A 111 4.67 7.42 -6.98
CA ASN A 111 4.96 8.65 -6.22
C ASN A 111 4.62 8.47 -4.72
N CYS A 112 5.61 8.03 -3.95
CA CYS A 112 5.50 7.73 -2.53
C CYS A 112 5.05 8.94 -1.69
N GLY A 113 5.48 10.15 -2.05
CA GLY A 113 5.04 11.39 -1.40
C GLY A 113 3.54 11.62 -1.59
N ALA A 114 3.03 11.43 -2.81
CA ALA A 114 1.62 11.58 -3.13
C ALA A 114 0.76 10.53 -2.42
N MET A 115 1.20 9.27 -2.34
CA MET A 115 0.49 8.23 -1.58
C MET A 115 0.40 8.56 -0.08
N SER A 116 1.51 9.00 0.51
CA SER A 116 1.56 9.36 1.93
C SER A 116 0.62 10.55 2.23
N TYR A 117 0.69 11.61 1.42
CA TYR A 117 -0.16 12.78 1.61
C TYR A 117 -1.64 12.54 1.27
N MET A 118 -1.95 11.67 0.30
CA MET A 118 -3.32 11.24 0.01
C MET A 118 -3.90 10.40 1.16
N THR A 119 -3.08 9.57 1.81
CA THR A 119 -3.47 8.86 3.04
C THR A 119 -3.80 9.84 4.16
N GLU A 120 -2.96 10.85 4.39
CA GLU A 120 -3.26 11.91 5.36
C GLU A 120 -4.55 12.68 5.03
N LEU A 121 -4.80 12.94 3.74
CA LEU A 121 -6.03 13.59 3.31
C LEU A 121 -7.25 12.72 3.63
N HIS A 122 -7.20 11.43 3.34
CA HIS A 122 -8.28 10.50 3.70
C HIS A 122 -8.54 10.44 5.20
N LEU A 123 -7.49 10.44 6.02
CA LEU A 123 -7.61 10.54 7.49
C LEU A 123 -8.28 11.84 7.92
N THR A 124 -7.86 12.97 7.33
CA THR A 124 -8.43 14.30 7.61
C THR A 124 -9.92 14.35 7.30
N LEU A 125 -10.35 13.65 6.24
CA LEU A 125 -11.74 13.56 5.81
C LEU A 125 -12.53 12.44 6.50
N ASN A 126 -11.96 11.76 7.51
CA ASN A 126 -12.54 10.61 8.20
C ASN A 126 -12.93 9.44 7.26
N ASN A 127 -12.21 9.26 6.16
CA ASN A 127 -12.44 8.16 5.22
C ASN A 127 -11.44 7.02 5.49
N ALA A 128 -11.73 6.24 6.54
CA ALA A 128 -10.84 5.17 7.01
C ALA A 128 -10.57 4.09 5.95
N THR A 129 -11.58 3.73 5.15
CA THR A 129 -11.41 2.74 4.08
C THR A 129 -10.41 3.22 3.03
N ALA A 130 -10.59 4.43 2.50
CA ALA A 130 -9.66 4.98 1.52
C ALA A 130 -8.26 5.18 2.12
N ALA A 131 -8.16 5.64 3.37
CA ALA A 131 -6.87 5.77 4.06
C ALA A 131 -6.15 4.42 4.15
N SER A 132 -6.85 3.36 4.55
CA SER A 132 -6.28 2.01 4.64
C SER A 132 -5.82 1.48 3.29
N THR A 133 -6.61 1.69 2.23
CA THR A 133 -6.25 1.24 0.88
C THR A 133 -4.99 1.95 0.36
N THR A 134 -4.92 3.27 0.51
CA THR A 134 -3.75 4.04 0.05
C THR A 134 -2.51 3.76 0.90
N HIS A 135 -2.67 3.56 2.21
CA HIS A 135 -1.57 3.17 3.11
C HIS A 135 -1.00 1.79 2.78
N ALA A 136 -1.86 0.81 2.45
CA ALA A 136 -1.40 -0.52 2.04
C ALA A 136 -0.52 -0.44 0.78
N ARG A 137 -0.94 0.33 -0.22
CA ARG A 137 -0.14 0.58 -1.43
C ARG A 137 1.18 1.29 -1.11
N LEU A 138 1.14 2.31 -0.25
CA LEU A 138 2.35 2.99 0.22
C LEU A 138 3.35 2.00 0.83
N CYS A 139 2.88 1.08 1.68
CA CYS A 139 3.73 0.09 2.32
C CYS A 139 4.28 -0.98 1.38
N GLU A 140 3.56 -1.28 0.30
CA GLU A 140 3.99 -2.23 -0.72
C GLU A 140 5.03 -1.62 -1.67
N GLU A 141 4.83 -0.36 -2.08
CA GLU A 141 5.61 0.28 -3.14
C GLU A 141 6.79 1.11 -2.61
N CYS A 142 6.77 1.53 -1.35
CA CYS A 142 7.68 2.56 -0.83
C CYS A 142 8.47 2.13 0.42
N ASP A 143 9.60 2.79 0.64
CA ASP A 143 10.40 2.65 1.86
C ASP A 143 9.62 3.14 3.11
N GLU A 144 9.91 2.51 4.26
CA GLU A 144 9.23 2.78 5.54
C GLU A 144 9.27 4.25 5.98
N SER A 145 10.27 5.02 5.51
CA SER A 145 10.40 6.45 5.83
C SER A 145 9.20 7.28 5.37
N PHE A 146 8.49 6.88 4.32
CA PHE A 146 7.29 7.58 3.85
C PHE A 146 6.06 7.29 4.70
N ALA A 147 6.00 6.12 5.33
CA ALA A 147 4.93 5.72 6.24
C ALA A 147 5.20 6.14 7.69
N ALA A 148 6.45 6.48 8.05
CA ALA A 148 6.83 6.88 9.39
C ALA A 148 5.92 7.97 10.03
N PRO A 149 5.48 9.03 9.31
CA PRO A 149 4.55 10.02 9.88
C PRO A 149 3.15 9.49 10.14
N LEU A 150 2.75 8.40 9.47
CA LEU A 150 1.41 7.82 9.51
C LEU A 150 1.27 6.75 10.61
N VAL A 151 2.38 6.24 11.17
CA VAL A 151 2.39 5.11 12.13
C VAL A 151 1.45 5.33 13.32
N ALA A 152 1.39 6.54 13.86
CA ALA A 152 0.52 6.84 14.99
C ALA A 152 -0.99 6.71 14.66
N SER A 153 -1.36 6.86 13.39
CA SER A 153 -2.76 6.83 12.93
C SER A 153 -3.12 5.54 12.20
N MET A 154 -2.17 4.94 11.47
CA MET A 154 -2.40 3.80 10.57
C MET A 154 -1.69 2.51 11.01
N GLY A 155 -0.79 2.59 12.00
CA GLY A 155 0.13 1.50 12.31
C GLY A 155 1.37 1.48 11.41
N ALA A 156 2.36 0.66 11.77
CA ALA A 156 3.55 0.47 10.95
C ALA A 156 3.20 -0.27 9.65
N CYS A 157 4.00 -0.06 8.60
CA CYS A 157 3.93 -0.92 7.43
C CYS A 157 4.19 -2.37 7.84
N PRO A 158 3.45 -3.34 7.28
CA PRO A 158 3.79 -4.73 7.48
C PRO A 158 5.22 -4.92 6.98
N SER A 159 6.10 -5.44 7.84
CA SER A 159 7.38 -5.94 7.35
C SER A 159 7.07 -7.07 6.36
N PRO A 160 7.92 -7.28 5.33
CA PRO A 160 7.94 -8.56 4.65
C PRO A 160 8.40 -9.59 5.67
N THR A 161 7.47 -10.07 6.49
CA THR A 161 7.74 -11.12 7.45
C THR A 161 8.06 -12.35 6.61
N VAL A 162 9.14 -13.05 6.97
CA VAL A 162 9.55 -14.26 6.26
C VAL A 162 8.43 -15.27 6.47
N THR A 163 7.52 -15.38 5.50
CA THR A 163 6.40 -16.28 5.66
C THR A 163 6.92 -17.69 5.54
N THR A 164 6.81 -18.49 6.60
CA THR A 164 7.08 -19.92 6.49
C THR A 164 5.80 -20.63 6.07
N GLU A 165 5.87 -21.41 4.99
CA GLU A 165 4.75 -22.20 4.51
C GLU A 165 4.80 -23.62 5.08
N VAL A 166 3.68 -24.08 5.62
CA VAL A 166 3.46 -25.50 5.94
C VAL A 166 2.47 -26.08 4.93
N LYS A 167 2.89 -27.15 4.25
CA LYS A 167 2.06 -27.88 3.29
C LYS A 167 1.62 -29.21 3.86
N GLY A 168 0.36 -29.57 3.63
CA GLY A 168 -0.18 -30.83 4.09
C GLY A 168 -1.37 -31.31 3.27
N GLN A 169 -1.83 -32.51 3.62
CA GLN A 169 -2.98 -33.12 2.99
C GLN A 169 -3.92 -33.75 4.02
N ALA A 170 -5.22 -33.66 3.72
CA ALA A 170 -6.27 -34.37 4.42
C ALA A 170 -7.11 -35.17 3.41
N THR A 171 -7.49 -36.39 3.74
CA THR A 171 -8.42 -37.20 2.95
C THR A 171 -9.73 -37.34 3.72
N LEU A 172 -10.80 -36.78 3.18
CA LEU A 172 -12.14 -36.80 3.74
C LEU A 172 -12.99 -37.84 3.01
N ALA A 173 -13.56 -38.79 3.75
CA ALA A 173 -14.64 -39.64 3.25
C ALA A 173 -16.00 -39.00 3.54
N GLY A 174 -17.03 -39.35 2.78
CA GLY A 174 -18.39 -38.85 3.01
C GLY A 174 -18.70 -37.47 2.42
N LEU A 175 -17.68 -36.75 1.93
CA LEU A 175 -17.83 -35.46 1.26
C LEU A 175 -17.65 -35.61 -0.26
N SER A 176 -18.56 -35.04 -1.05
CA SER A 176 -18.39 -34.97 -2.50
C SER A 176 -17.45 -33.82 -2.88
N LEU A 177 -16.81 -33.91 -4.06
CA LEU A 177 -15.96 -32.81 -4.56
C LEU A 177 -16.74 -31.50 -4.72
N ALA A 178 -17.99 -31.59 -5.18
CA ALA A 178 -18.85 -30.42 -5.35
C ALA A 178 -19.19 -29.77 -4.00
N ASP A 179 -19.53 -30.58 -2.99
CA ASP A 179 -19.83 -30.08 -1.65
C ASP A 179 -18.59 -29.49 -0.99
N ALA A 180 -17.41 -30.09 -1.19
CA ALA A 180 -16.13 -29.55 -0.69
C ALA A 180 -15.80 -28.18 -1.32
N GLN A 181 -15.98 -28.03 -2.64
CA GLN A 181 -15.75 -26.76 -3.33
C GLN A 181 -16.78 -25.70 -2.94
N GLN A 182 -18.05 -26.08 -2.79
CA GLN A 182 -19.11 -25.15 -2.37
C GLN A 182 -18.94 -24.68 -0.93
N ASN A 183 -18.38 -25.53 -0.06
CA ASN A 183 -18.18 -25.27 1.36
C ASN A 183 -16.70 -25.14 1.74
N GLU A 184 -15.87 -24.63 0.80
CA GLU A 184 -14.43 -24.44 0.99
C GLU A 184 -14.11 -23.65 2.27
N PHE A 185 -14.92 -22.63 2.54
CA PHE A 185 -14.77 -21.75 3.69
C PHE A 185 -14.82 -22.48 5.04
N VAL A 186 -15.53 -23.61 5.15
CA VAL A 186 -15.56 -24.45 6.36
C VAL A 186 -14.21 -25.12 6.58
N ILE A 187 -13.62 -25.67 5.51
CA ILE A 187 -12.33 -26.36 5.56
C ILE A 187 -11.20 -25.36 5.82
N VAL A 188 -11.26 -24.19 5.20
CA VAL A 188 -10.34 -23.06 5.46
C VAL A 188 -10.43 -22.60 6.92
N ALA A 189 -11.64 -22.39 7.45
CA ALA A 189 -11.82 -21.98 8.84
C ALA A 189 -11.33 -23.03 9.84
N ALA A 190 -11.59 -24.31 9.59
CA ALA A 190 -11.10 -25.40 10.43
C ALA A 190 -9.56 -25.46 10.46
N LEU A 191 -8.91 -25.31 9.30
CA LEU A 191 -7.44 -25.27 9.23
C LEU A 191 -6.87 -24.00 9.88
N ALA A 192 -7.52 -22.84 9.70
CA ALA A 192 -7.10 -21.59 10.31
C ALA A 192 -7.11 -21.66 11.84
N ASP A 193 -8.20 -22.18 12.42
CA ASP A 193 -8.32 -22.41 13.86
C ASP A 193 -7.28 -23.41 14.38
N LEU A 194 -7.12 -24.54 13.67
CA LEU A 194 -6.17 -25.59 14.03
C LEU A 194 -4.71 -25.11 14.01
N HIS A 195 -4.39 -24.19 13.10
CA HIS A 195 -3.06 -23.64 12.92
C HIS A 195 -2.83 -22.31 13.65
N GLU A 196 -3.84 -21.79 14.36
CA GLU A 196 -3.84 -20.50 15.06
C GLU A 196 -3.48 -19.32 14.14
N VAL A 197 -4.02 -19.31 12.91
CA VAL A 197 -3.80 -18.25 11.91
C VAL A 197 -5.13 -17.65 11.42
N GLU A 198 -5.06 -16.50 10.77
CA GLU A 198 -6.22 -15.92 10.07
C GLU A 198 -6.58 -16.74 8.82
N THR A 199 -7.86 -16.74 8.44
CA THR A 199 -8.35 -17.52 7.28
C THR A 199 -7.71 -17.11 5.95
N THR A 200 -7.23 -15.87 5.85
CA THR A 200 -6.50 -15.36 4.68
C THR A 200 -5.12 -16.00 4.51
N ALA A 201 -4.58 -16.64 5.55
CA ALA A 201 -3.30 -17.33 5.52
C ALA A 201 -3.41 -18.80 5.06
N VAL A 202 -4.62 -19.28 4.73
CA VAL A 202 -4.88 -20.68 4.37
C VAL A 202 -5.32 -20.78 2.91
N ALA A 203 -4.60 -21.57 2.13
CA ALA A 203 -4.97 -21.93 0.76
C ALA A 203 -5.27 -23.42 0.67
N VAL A 204 -6.37 -23.80 -0.01
CA VAL A 204 -6.75 -25.20 -0.20
C VAL A 204 -7.00 -25.54 -1.67
N ALA A 205 -6.76 -26.80 -2.02
CA ALA A 205 -7.05 -27.36 -3.33
C ALA A 205 -7.69 -28.75 -3.18
N PHE A 206 -8.76 -29.00 -3.92
CA PHE A 206 -9.54 -30.23 -3.82
C PHE A 206 -9.31 -31.15 -5.02
N SER A 207 -9.19 -32.45 -4.75
CA SER A 207 -9.23 -33.48 -5.78
C SER A 207 -10.11 -34.65 -5.35
N SER A 208 -10.78 -35.30 -6.30
CA SER A 208 -11.66 -36.42 -5.99
C SER A 208 -10.86 -37.69 -5.68
N TYR A 209 -11.35 -38.44 -4.71
CA TYR A 209 -10.83 -39.74 -4.34
C TYR A 209 -11.92 -40.80 -4.50
N THR A 210 -11.62 -41.86 -5.25
CA THR A 210 -12.52 -43.00 -5.39
C THR A 210 -11.82 -44.27 -4.90
N ARG A 211 -12.33 -44.85 -3.80
CA ARG A 211 -11.96 -46.20 -3.39
C ARG A 211 -13.03 -47.17 -3.89
N ARG A 212 -12.64 -48.33 -4.43
CA ARG A 212 -13.48 -49.32 -5.13
C ARG A 212 -14.75 -49.83 -4.40
N ARG A 213 -15.02 -49.43 -3.14
CA ARG A 213 -16.11 -49.95 -2.28
C ARG A 213 -16.70 -48.97 -1.24
N LEU A 214 -16.40 -47.67 -1.28
CA LEU A 214 -17.00 -46.66 -0.38
C LEU A 214 -17.61 -45.50 -1.21
N SER A 215 -18.54 -44.75 -0.61
CA SER A 215 -18.93 -43.43 -1.09
C SER A 215 -17.68 -42.61 -1.41
N GLY A 216 -17.71 -41.80 -2.47
CA GLY A 216 -16.56 -40.98 -2.86
C GLY A 216 -16.02 -40.14 -1.71
N GLY A 217 -14.78 -39.68 -1.85
CA GLY A 217 -14.15 -38.75 -0.91
C GLY A 217 -13.39 -37.65 -1.63
N VAL A 218 -12.78 -36.76 -0.86
CA VAL A 218 -11.99 -35.63 -1.35
C VAL A 218 -10.63 -35.64 -0.67
N VAL A 219 -9.57 -35.43 -1.46
CA VAL A 219 -8.26 -35.05 -0.93
C VAL A 219 -8.18 -33.53 -0.95
N VAL A 220 -7.97 -32.96 0.23
CA VAL A 220 -7.66 -31.54 0.46
C VAL A 220 -6.16 -31.41 0.53
N SER A 221 -5.54 -30.71 -0.42
CA SER A 221 -4.16 -30.22 -0.26
C SER A 221 -4.22 -28.81 0.28
N TYR A 222 -3.45 -28.50 1.31
CA TYR A 222 -3.47 -27.19 1.94
C TYR A 222 -2.07 -26.62 2.13
N THR A 223 -2.01 -25.28 2.13
CA THR A 223 -0.83 -24.48 2.48
C THR A 223 -1.24 -23.48 3.55
N ILE A 224 -0.46 -23.39 4.63
CA ILE A 224 -0.63 -22.43 5.72
C ILE A 224 0.57 -21.50 5.74
N ALA A 225 0.32 -20.20 5.62
CA ALA A 225 1.34 -19.17 5.78
C ALA A 225 1.41 -18.72 7.25
N TYR A 226 2.61 -18.72 7.83
CA TYR A 226 2.89 -18.11 9.12
C TYR A 226 3.70 -16.87 8.90
N ASP A 227 3.39 -15.77 9.60
CA ASP A 227 4.18 -14.54 9.51
C ASP A 227 5.64 -14.79 9.94
N ASP A 228 5.88 -15.69 10.90
CA ASP A 228 7.21 -16.07 11.38
C ASP A 228 7.48 -17.58 11.21
N VAL A 229 8.26 -18.19 12.10
CA VAL A 229 8.54 -19.63 12.14
C VAL A 229 7.27 -20.41 12.49
N ALA A 230 6.90 -21.37 11.62
CA ALA A 230 5.78 -22.26 11.86
C ALA A 230 5.91 -23.01 13.21
N PRO A 231 4.89 -22.95 14.08
CA PRO A 231 4.90 -23.66 15.34
C PRO A 231 4.91 -25.18 15.12
N ALA A 232 5.60 -25.90 16.00
CA ALA A 232 5.55 -27.35 16.04
C ALA A 232 4.23 -27.81 16.69
N LEU A 233 3.16 -27.84 15.90
CA LEU A 233 1.85 -28.31 16.35
C LEU A 233 1.74 -29.83 16.18
N ALA A 234 1.31 -30.52 17.24
CA ALA A 234 1.04 -31.96 17.22
C ALA A 234 -0.42 -32.21 16.79
N LEU A 235 -0.71 -31.91 15.52
CA LEU A 235 -2.05 -32.03 14.95
C LEU A 235 -2.35 -33.48 14.53
N ASP A 236 -3.56 -33.93 14.81
CA ASP A 236 -4.06 -35.23 14.36
C ASP A 236 -5.44 -35.12 13.69
N ALA A 237 -5.91 -36.24 13.15
CA ALA A 237 -7.19 -36.31 12.46
C ALA A 237 -8.38 -35.98 13.36
N ALA A 238 -8.32 -36.30 14.66
CA ALA A 238 -9.43 -36.05 15.59
C ALA A 238 -9.57 -34.56 15.89
N MET A 239 -8.45 -33.85 16.02
CA MET A 239 -8.45 -32.39 16.15
C MET A 239 -9.02 -31.73 14.90
N PHE A 240 -8.66 -32.23 13.71
CA PHE A 240 -9.20 -31.71 12.46
C PHE A 240 -10.71 -31.99 12.30
N ASP A 241 -11.18 -33.19 12.67
CA ASP A 241 -12.61 -33.52 12.65
C ASP A 241 -13.42 -32.63 13.61
N GLN A 242 -12.86 -32.31 14.79
CA GLN A 242 -13.49 -31.39 15.74
C GLN A 242 -13.56 -29.96 15.16
N ALA A 243 -12.46 -29.46 14.61
CA ALA A 243 -12.42 -28.13 13.99
C ALA A 243 -13.38 -28.02 12.79
N LEU A 244 -13.52 -29.07 11.98
CA LEU A 244 -14.51 -29.14 10.90
C LEU A 244 -15.94 -29.09 11.44
N THR A 245 -16.23 -29.83 12.51
CA THR A 245 -17.54 -29.84 13.15
C THR A 245 -17.92 -28.45 13.66
N ASP A 246 -16.98 -27.79 14.36
CA ASP A 246 -17.20 -26.45 14.92
C ASP A 246 -17.37 -25.40 13.82
N ALA A 247 -16.52 -25.43 12.79
CA ALA A 247 -16.61 -24.53 11.64
C ALA A 247 -17.91 -24.72 10.84
N ALA A 248 -18.36 -25.96 10.63
CA ALA A 248 -19.60 -26.27 9.92
C ALA A 248 -20.83 -25.80 10.71
N ALA A 249 -20.82 -25.97 12.04
CA ALA A 249 -21.88 -25.49 12.93
C ALA A 249 -21.96 -23.96 12.94
N ALA A 250 -20.82 -23.26 13.07
CA ALA A 250 -20.76 -21.80 13.02
C ALA A 250 -21.25 -21.23 11.67
N SER A 251 -21.05 -22.01 10.61
CA SER A 251 -21.45 -21.70 9.24
C SER A 251 -22.89 -22.07 8.89
N GLY A 252 -23.60 -22.77 9.78
CA GLY A 252 -24.98 -23.23 9.53
C GLY A 252 -25.10 -24.33 8.48
N VAL A 253 -24.04 -25.10 8.22
CA VAL A 253 -23.99 -26.19 7.22
C VAL A 253 -23.61 -27.55 7.81
N ALA A 254 -23.85 -27.75 9.12
CA ALA A 254 -23.52 -28.98 9.85
C ALA A 254 -24.00 -30.25 9.12
N ASP A 255 -25.24 -30.24 8.61
CA ASP A 255 -25.85 -31.38 7.89
C ASP A 255 -25.01 -31.87 6.69
N VAL A 256 -24.19 -31.00 6.06
CA VAL A 256 -23.30 -31.37 4.94
C VAL A 256 -22.08 -32.16 5.44
N PHE A 257 -21.65 -31.91 6.68
CA PHE A 257 -20.44 -32.47 7.29
C PHE A 257 -20.74 -33.63 8.27
N ASP A 258 -22.00 -33.92 8.59
CA ASP A 258 -22.42 -34.98 9.54
C ASP A 258 -21.85 -36.37 9.25
N ALA A 259 -21.65 -36.70 7.97
CA ALA A 259 -21.14 -38.00 7.53
C ALA A 259 -19.66 -37.96 7.12
N VAL A 260 -18.98 -36.83 7.35
CA VAL A 260 -17.59 -36.63 6.94
C VAL A 260 -16.65 -37.24 7.98
N GLU A 261 -15.70 -38.03 7.50
CA GLU A 261 -14.68 -38.65 8.33
C GLU A 261 -13.29 -38.39 7.74
N THR A 262 -12.33 -37.95 8.56
CA THR A 262 -10.94 -37.84 8.15
C THR A 262 -10.25 -39.21 8.13
N VAL A 263 -9.97 -39.71 6.93
CA VAL A 263 -9.35 -41.03 6.70
C VAL A 263 -7.84 -40.98 6.76
N ALA A 264 -7.25 -39.83 6.43
CA ALA A 264 -5.82 -39.57 6.52
C ALA A 264 -5.61 -38.07 6.73
N PHE A 265 -4.68 -37.72 7.62
CA PHE A 265 -4.29 -36.34 7.90
C PHE A 265 -2.78 -36.31 8.13
N GLY A 266 -2.07 -35.42 7.43
CA GLY A 266 -0.65 -35.25 7.64
C GLY A 266 0.01 -34.17 6.79
N GLY A 267 0.97 -33.47 7.39
CA GLY A 267 1.94 -32.62 6.70
C GLY A 267 3.19 -33.42 6.35
N SER A 268 3.50 -33.56 5.07
CA SER A 268 4.74 -34.17 4.61
C SER A 268 5.30 -33.37 3.45
N GLU A 269 5.90 -32.23 3.76
CA GLU A 269 7.16 -31.83 3.17
C GLU A 269 7.84 -30.82 4.11
N ALA A 270 9.16 -30.98 4.27
CA ALA A 270 9.99 -30.06 5.04
C ALA A 270 9.79 -28.62 4.51
N PRO A 271 9.95 -27.58 5.35
CA PRO A 271 9.76 -26.20 4.93
C PRO A 271 10.61 -25.93 3.70
N VAL A 272 9.95 -25.70 2.57
CA VAL A 272 10.61 -25.13 1.40
C VAL A 272 10.65 -23.65 1.73
N ALA A 273 11.83 -23.15 2.14
CA ALA A 273 12.05 -21.72 2.20
C ALA A 273 11.61 -21.16 0.85
N ALA A 274 10.63 -20.25 0.85
CA ALA A 274 10.31 -19.47 -0.32
C ALA A 274 11.64 -18.82 -0.74
N ALA A 275 12.17 -19.27 -1.88
CA ALA A 275 13.31 -18.60 -2.48
C ALA A 275 12.81 -17.21 -2.85
N SER A 276 13.16 -16.23 -2.02
CA SER A 276 13.16 -14.85 -2.46
C SER A 276 14.20 -14.77 -3.57
N GLU A 277 13.77 -14.99 -4.81
CA GLU A 277 14.48 -14.44 -5.96
C GLU A 277 14.35 -12.93 -5.82
N SER A 278 15.27 -12.36 -5.03
CA SER A 278 15.57 -10.94 -5.10
C SER A 278 16.21 -10.72 -6.46
N GLU A 279 15.38 -10.52 -7.48
CA GLU A 279 15.82 -9.74 -8.63
C GLU A 279 16.20 -8.38 -8.08
N GLU A 280 17.49 -8.10 -8.15
CA GLU A 280 18.11 -6.82 -7.83
C GLU A 280 17.52 -5.77 -8.78
N SER A 281 16.32 -5.26 -8.49
CA SER A 281 15.84 -4.04 -9.12
C SER A 281 16.63 -2.90 -8.48
N GLY A 282 17.46 -2.24 -9.30
CA GLY A 282 18.31 -1.15 -8.87
C GLY A 282 17.55 -0.18 -7.99
N VAL A 283 18.07 0.04 -6.79
CA VAL A 283 17.61 1.08 -5.87
C VAL A 283 17.71 2.42 -6.62
N VAL A 284 16.57 2.92 -7.08
CA VAL A 284 16.46 4.29 -7.57
C VAL A 284 16.52 5.16 -6.32
N SER A 285 17.49 6.08 -6.27
CA SER A 285 17.74 6.94 -5.13
C SER A 285 16.61 7.97 -4.98
N ASP A 286 15.55 7.62 -4.27
CA ASP A 286 14.37 8.47 -4.10
C ASP A 286 14.55 9.47 -2.94
N ALA A 287 15.58 10.32 -3.06
CA ALA A 287 15.94 11.33 -2.07
C ALA A 287 14.93 12.51 -2.01
N ALA A 288 13.94 12.55 -2.92
CA ALA A 288 13.12 13.72 -3.19
C ALA A 288 11.99 14.00 -2.20
N PHE A 289 11.51 13.00 -1.44
CA PHE A 289 10.23 13.15 -0.72
C PHE A 289 10.18 12.47 0.64
N ARG A 290 11.32 12.36 1.35
CA ARG A 290 11.27 11.95 2.76
C ARG A 290 10.43 12.97 3.54
N PRO A 291 9.28 12.59 4.12
CA PRO A 291 8.55 13.49 4.99
C PRO A 291 9.43 13.77 6.21
N LEU A 292 10.05 14.95 6.25
CA LEU A 292 10.95 15.31 7.33
C LEU A 292 10.13 15.56 8.59
N GLY A 293 10.02 14.51 9.41
CA GLY A 293 9.89 14.67 10.84
C GLY A 293 11.08 15.48 11.35
N ARG A 294 10.93 16.80 11.43
CA ARG A 294 11.84 17.76 12.09
C ARG A 294 13.33 17.43 11.96
N GLY A 295 13.96 17.93 10.90
CA GLY A 295 15.36 18.34 10.95
C GLY A 295 16.29 17.59 10.01
N VAL A 296 16.42 18.09 8.79
CA VAL A 296 17.69 18.05 8.07
C VAL A 296 17.93 19.46 7.51
N LEU A 297 18.96 20.14 8.02
CA LEU A 297 19.40 21.45 7.53
C LEU A 297 20.04 21.29 6.15
N LEU A 298 19.36 21.75 5.10
CA LEU A 298 19.99 22.16 3.85
C LEU A 298 20.14 23.68 3.86
N ALA A 299 21.20 24.16 4.51
CA ALA A 299 21.52 25.58 4.56
C ALA A 299 22.47 25.96 3.41
N ALA A 300 21.95 26.22 2.21
CA ALA A 300 22.64 27.04 1.19
C ALA A 300 21.79 27.41 -0.05
N ALA A 301 20.54 27.90 0.10
CA ALA A 301 19.85 28.60 -1.02
C ALA A 301 18.75 29.60 -0.59
N ALA A 302 18.42 29.70 0.70
CA ALA A 302 17.18 30.34 1.17
C ALA A 302 17.02 31.86 0.88
N ALA A 303 18.11 32.60 0.64
CA ALA A 303 18.02 34.07 0.52
C ALA A 303 17.30 34.55 -0.77
N ALA A 304 17.30 33.75 -1.85
CA ALA A 304 16.66 34.12 -3.11
C ALA A 304 15.15 33.80 -3.16
N CYS A 305 14.70 32.80 -2.39
CA CYS A 305 13.31 32.33 -2.40
C CYS A 305 12.38 33.14 -1.47
N LEU A 306 12.96 33.96 -0.58
CA LEU A 306 12.25 34.67 0.48
C LEU A 306 11.84 36.11 0.16
N LEU A 307 12.21 36.62 -1.03
CA LEU A 307 11.82 37.97 -1.48
C LEU A 307 10.33 38.04 -1.84
#